data_AF-A0A7R9DKJ2-F1
#
_entry.id   AF-A0A7R9DKJ2-F1
#
_cell.length_a   1.000
_cell.length_b   1.000
_cell.length_c   1.000
_cell.angle_alpha   90.00
_cell.angle_beta   90.00
_cell.angle_gamma   90.00
#
_symmetry.space_group_name_H-M   'P 1'
#
loop_
_entity.id
_entity.type
_entity.pdbx_description
1 polymer ?
#
loop_
_entity_poly.entity_id
_entity_poly.type
_entity_poly.pdbx_seq_one_letter_code
_entity_poly.pdbx_strand_id
1 'polypeptide(L)'
;MESEVTGTSDVTFKKRNIKKQASRKQRGSSDSNNSDDETTIIKKDRKRKKLNPLVQKSSDGPKSRAVKSPDSDDEDIESVMVSYRSKRVAGREGPSDMGATAVLEIETEVDKDAQAIFENALKINKVT
;
A
#
# COMPACT_ATOMS: atom_id res chain seq x y z
N MET A 1 -41.57 9.22 -25.43
CA MET A 1 -41.94 8.15 -24.49
C MET A 1 -41.25 6.88 -24.96
N GLU A 2 -40.83 6.03 -24.01
CA GLU A 2 -40.24 4.69 -24.21
C GLU A 2 -38.73 4.71 -24.55
N SER A 3 -37.82 4.00 -23.88
CA SER A 3 -37.91 3.11 -22.70
C SER A 3 -36.48 2.90 -22.16
N GLU A 4 -36.27 3.08 -20.85
CA GLU A 4 -34.99 2.85 -20.17
C GLU A 4 -34.73 1.35 -20.00
N VAL A 5 -33.53 0.89 -20.40
CA VAL A 5 -33.11 -0.51 -20.26
C VAL A 5 -32.43 -0.66 -18.90
N THR A 6 -33.19 -1.07 -17.88
CA THR A 6 -32.65 -1.41 -16.56
C THR A 6 -31.98 -2.78 -16.61
N GLY A 7 -30.68 -2.81 -16.96
CA GLY A 7 -29.87 -4.01 -16.86
C GLY A 7 -29.40 -4.25 -15.43
N THR A 8 -30.05 -5.15 -14.70
CA THR A 8 -29.55 -5.67 -13.41
C THR A 8 -28.36 -6.58 -13.68
N SER A 9 -27.14 -6.16 -13.34
CA SER A 9 -25.93 -6.97 -13.49
C SER A 9 -25.80 -7.97 -12.33
N ASP A 10 -26.09 -9.24 -12.58
CA ASP A 10 -25.86 -10.34 -11.63
C ASP A 10 -24.36 -10.60 -11.42
N VAL A 11 -23.87 -10.35 -10.20
CA VAL A 11 -22.47 -10.59 -9.84
C VAL A 11 -22.30 -12.05 -9.39
N THR A 12 -21.82 -12.92 -10.29
CA THR A 12 -21.41 -14.29 -9.93
C THR A 12 -19.90 -14.38 -9.66
N PHE A 13 -19.50 -14.98 -8.53
CA PHE A 13 -18.09 -15.25 -8.24
C PHE A 13 -17.66 -16.63 -8.74
N LYS A 14 -16.50 -16.70 -9.40
CA LYS A 14 -15.91 -17.96 -9.90
C LYS A 14 -15.45 -18.84 -8.73
N LYS A 15 -16.07 -20.02 -8.57
CA LYS A 15 -15.70 -21.00 -7.53
C LYS A 15 -14.27 -21.52 -7.75
N ARG A 16 -13.45 -21.55 -6.69
CA ARG A 16 -12.06 -22.06 -6.73
C ARG A 16 -12.03 -23.59 -6.88
N ASN A 17 -11.16 -24.09 -7.76
CA ASN A 17 -10.91 -25.53 -7.95
C ASN A 17 -9.77 -26.00 -7.02
N ILE A 18 -10.10 -26.69 -5.93
CA ILE A 18 -9.11 -27.21 -4.96
C ILE A 18 -8.70 -28.62 -5.41
N LYS A 19 -7.51 -28.75 -6.02
CA LYS A 19 -6.94 -30.07 -6.35
C LYS A 19 -6.42 -30.73 -5.06
N LYS A 20 -6.88 -31.96 -4.83
CA LYS A 20 -6.64 -32.76 -3.62
C LYS A 20 -5.14 -33.05 -3.42
N GLN A 21 -4.77 -33.16 -2.14
CA GLN A 21 -3.44 -33.43 -1.59
C GLN A 21 -2.66 -34.51 -2.37
N ALA A 22 -1.35 -34.28 -2.51
CA ALA A 22 -0.42 -35.11 -3.24
C ALA A 22 -0.50 -36.60 -2.82
N SER A 23 -0.69 -37.43 -3.84
CA SER A 23 -0.70 -38.89 -3.85
C SER A 23 0.49 -39.54 -3.14
N ARG A 24 0.22 -40.52 -2.25
CA ARG A 24 1.18 -41.56 -1.86
C ARG A 24 1.49 -42.42 -3.09
N LYS A 25 2.75 -42.43 -3.56
CA LYS A 25 3.21 -43.39 -4.58
C LYS A 25 3.73 -44.64 -3.86
N GLN A 26 3.01 -45.75 -3.95
CA GLN A 26 3.62 -47.08 -3.79
C GLN A 26 3.78 -47.66 -5.20
N ARG A 27 5.03 -47.93 -5.60
CA ARG A 27 5.35 -48.73 -6.79
C ARG A 27 5.51 -50.17 -6.32
N GLY A 28 4.78 -51.09 -6.94
CA GLY A 28 5.08 -52.51 -6.85
C GLY A 28 6.24 -52.87 -7.78
N SER A 29 7.13 -53.73 -7.30
CA SER A 29 7.98 -54.60 -8.14
C SER A 29 8.50 -55.74 -7.28
N SER A 30 8.51 -56.93 -7.87
CA SER A 30 8.85 -58.25 -7.33
C SER A 30 10.36 -58.47 -7.09
N ASP A 31 10.61 -59.44 -6.21
CA ASP A 31 11.80 -60.28 -5.98
C ASP A 31 13.13 -59.71 -5.45
N SER A 32 13.45 -60.24 -4.27
CA SER A 32 14.72 -60.52 -3.59
C SER A 32 16.04 -60.19 -4.28
N ASN A 33 16.89 -59.41 -3.59
CA ASN A 33 18.29 -59.77 -3.36
C ASN A 33 18.90 -58.96 -2.19
N ASN A 34 19.49 -59.71 -1.26
CA ASN A 34 20.27 -59.26 -0.12
C ASN A 34 21.63 -58.70 -0.58
N SER A 35 22.01 -57.49 -0.17
CA SER A 35 23.38 -56.98 -0.27
C SER A 35 23.64 -56.00 0.88
N ASP A 36 24.39 -56.48 1.87
CA ASP A 36 24.80 -55.81 3.09
C ASP A 36 25.81 -54.68 2.82
N ASP A 37 25.36 -53.55 2.27
CA ASP A 37 26.11 -52.30 2.31
C ASP A 37 25.55 -51.42 3.43
N GLU A 38 26.26 -51.35 4.55
CA GLU A 38 25.99 -50.47 5.70
C GLU A 38 26.01 -48.99 5.27
N THR A 39 24.85 -48.44 4.86
CA THR A 39 24.71 -47.01 4.59
C THR A 39 24.36 -46.25 5.88
N THR A 40 25.32 -45.50 6.42
CA THR A 40 25.05 -44.59 7.55
C THR A 40 24.30 -43.35 7.06
N ILE A 41 22.98 -43.31 7.30
CA ILE A 41 22.13 -42.16 6.97
C ILE A 41 22.33 -41.06 8.02
N ILE A 42 23.13 -40.04 7.69
CA ILE A 42 23.28 -38.84 8.54
C ILE A 42 22.08 -37.90 8.29
N LYS A 43 21.13 -37.87 9.22
CA LYS A 43 20.04 -36.86 9.21
C LYS A 43 20.62 -35.52 9.64
N LYS A 44 20.72 -34.57 8.70
CA LYS A 44 21.16 -33.21 9.00
C LYS A 44 20.07 -32.47 9.78
N ASP A 45 20.42 -31.97 10.96
CA ASP A 45 19.50 -31.19 11.79
C ASP A 45 18.98 -29.94 11.06
N ARG A 46 17.68 -29.67 11.23
CA ARG A 46 17.04 -28.48 10.67
C ARG A 46 17.64 -27.24 11.32
N LYS A 47 18.52 -26.54 10.60
CA LYS A 47 19.03 -25.24 11.02
C LYS A 47 17.85 -24.27 11.23
N ARG A 48 17.81 -23.62 12.39
CA ARG A 48 16.80 -22.58 12.69
C ARG A 48 16.91 -21.49 11.61
N LYS A 49 15.80 -21.19 10.95
CA LYS A 49 15.73 -20.11 9.96
C LYS A 49 15.93 -18.78 10.70
N LYS A 50 17.15 -18.23 10.66
CA LYS A 50 17.38 -16.84 11.05
C LYS A 50 16.54 -15.97 10.13
N LEU A 51 15.68 -15.12 10.69
CA LEU A 51 14.89 -14.18 9.91
C LEU A 51 15.84 -13.15 9.29
N ASN A 52 15.59 -12.79 8.04
CA ASN A 52 16.36 -11.74 7.38
C ASN A 52 16.03 -10.39 8.06
N PRO A 53 17.00 -9.68 8.64
CA PRO A 53 16.76 -8.40 9.32
C PRO A 53 16.25 -7.31 8.36
N LEU A 54 16.47 -7.46 7.04
CA LEU A 54 16.00 -6.54 6.01
C LEU A 54 14.55 -6.84 5.57
N VAL A 55 13.90 -7.86 6.11
CA VAL A 55 12.53 -8.24 5.76
C VAL A 55 11.62 -8.07 6.97
N GLN A 56 10.92 -6.94 7.02
CA GLN A 56 9.89 -6.68 8.03
C GLN A 56 8.64 -7.53 7.72
N LYS A 57 8.16 -8.27 8.71
CA LYS A 57 6.88 -9.00 8.63
C LYS A 57 5.86 -8.30 9.50
N SER A 58 4.65 -8.11 8.99
CA SER A 58 3.51 -7.76 9.84
C SER A 58 3.07 -8.98 10.64
N SER A 59 2.72 -8.79 11.91
CA SER A 59 2.04 -9.82 12.67
C SER A 59 0.61 -9.96 12.17
N ASP A 60 0.24 -11.14 11.68
CA ASP A 60 -1.16 -11.50 11.47
C ASP A 60 -1.79 -11.85 12.84
N GLY A 61 -1.96 -10.83 13.67
CA GLY A 61 -2.73 -10.92 14.92
C GLY A 61 -4.21 -10.66 14.65
N PRO A 62 -5.15 -11.26 15.41
CA PRO A 62 -6.55 -10.86 15.33
C PRO A 62 -6.66 -9.39 15.73
N LYS A 63 -7.30 -8.57 14.87
CA LYS A 63 -7.62 -7.17 15.16
C LYS A 63 -8.37 -7.10 16.50
N SER A 64 -7.70 -6.72 17.58
CA SER A 64 -8.37 -6.38 18.82
C SER A 64 -9.23 -5.15 18.55
N ARG A 65 -10.54 -5.31 18.80
CA ARG A 65 -11.50 -4.21 18.81
C ARG A 65 -11.11 -3.20 19.90
N ALA A 66 -11.40 -1.95 19.59
CA ALA A 66 -11.58 -0.81 20.48
C ALA A 66 -10.32 -0.25 21.15
N VAL A 67 -9.91 0.88 20.59
CA VAL A 67 -9.30 2.01 21.29
C VAL A 67 -10.06 2.21 22.61
N LYS A 68 -9.35 2.14 23.74
CA LYS A 68 -9.89 2.50 25.05
C LYS A 68 -10.29 3.98 25.01
N SER A 69 -11.56 4.26 25.26
CA SER A 69 -12.06 5.58 25.62
C SER A 69 -11.34 6.05 26.89
N PRO A 70 -10.85 7.30 26.96
CA PRO A 70 -10.53 7.89 28.26
C PRO A 70 -11.84 8.09 29.02
N ASP A 71 -11.75 7.73 30.29
CA ASP A 71 -12.78 7.76 31.31
C ASP A 71 -13.41 9.16 31.43
N SER A 72 -14.72 9.17 31.66
CA SER A 72 -15.51 10.37 31.87
C SER A 72 -15.47 10.70 33.35
N ASP A 73 -14.51 11.54 33.75
CA ASP A 73 -14.62 12.31 34.99
C ASP A 73 -14.96 13.76 34.61
N ASP A 74 -16.22 14.10 34.85
CA ASP A 74 -16.76 15.46 34.81
C ASP A 74 -16.11 16.30 35.91
N GLU A 75 -15.07 17.05 35.59
CA GLU A 75 -14.73 18.29 36.30
C GLU A 75 -14.28 19.35 35.29
N ASP A 76 -15.20 20.26 34.99
CA ASP A 76 -15.04 21.69 34.65
C ASP A 76 -13.64 22.20 34.29
N ILE A 77 -13.04 21.63 33.25
CA ILE A 77 -12.04 22.33 32.46
C ILE A 77 -12.74 22.66 31.15
N GLU A 78 -13.22 23.91 31.05
CA GLU A 78 -13.47 24.61 29.79
C GLU A 78 -12.14 24.77 29.05
N SER A 79 -11.46 23.65 28.82
CA SER A 79 -10.31 23.56 27.95
C SER A 79 -10.88 23.83 26.57
N VAL A 80 -10.46 24.95 25.98
CA VAL A 80 -10.77 25.30 24.60
C VAL A 80 -10.12 24.24 23.72
N MET A 81 -10.79 23.11 23.56
CA MET A 81 -10.33 22.01 22.72
C MET A 81 -10.61 22.40 21.28
N VAL A 82 -9.55 22.70 20.54
CA VAL A 82 -9.66 23.03 19.11
C VAL A 82 -10.00 21.75 18.33
N SER A 83 -11.21 21.70 17.78
CA SER A 83 -11.63 20.61 16.90
C SER A 83 -11.48 21.01 15.42
N TYR A 84 -10.68 20.26 14.68
CA TYR A 84 -10.55 20.41 13.22
C TYR A 84 -11.56 19.48 12.54
N ARG A 85 -12.71 20.02 12.15
CA ARG A 85 -13.73 19.27 11.40
C ARG A 85 -13.35 19.17 9.92
N SER A 86 -13.63 18.02 9.32
CA SER A 86 -13.34 17.78 7.90
C SER A 86 -14.23 18.62 6.99
N LYS A 87 -13.73 18.96 5.80
CA LYS A 87 -14.49 19.68 4.76
C LYS A 87 -15.66 18.86 4.19
N ARG A 88 -15.73 17.54 4.46
CA ARG A 88 -16.76 16.60 3.96
C ARG A 88 -16.96 16.64 2.43
N VAL A 89 -15.88 16.81 1.67
CA VAL A 89 -15.88 16.81 0.20
C VAL A 89 -15.42 15.43 -0.30
N ALA A 90 -16.02 14.94 -1.40
CA ALA A 90 -15.70 13.63 -1.99
C ALA A 90 -14.41 13.63 -2.84
N GLY A 91 -13.95 14.81 -3.25
CA GLY A 91 -12.70 14.99 -3.99
C GLY A 91 -11.46 14.67 -3.15
N ARG A 92 -10.41 14.17 -3.82
CA ARG A 92 -9.11 13.95 -3.18
C ARG A 92 -8.48 15.31 -2.88
N GLU A 93 -7.76 15.38 -1.76
CA GLU A 93 -6.99 16.57 -1.41
C GLU A 93 -5.73 16.67 -2.28
N GLY A 94 -5.35 17.89 -2.64
CA GLY A 94 -4.19 18.17 -3.50
C GLY A 94 -4.54 18.39 -4.98
N PRO A 95 -3.53 18.72 -5.80
CA PRO A 95 -3.72 19.05 -7.20
C PRO A 95 -3.98 17.79 -8.05
N SER A 96 -4.68 17.97 -9.17
CA SER A 96 -5.11 16.85 -10.02
C SER A 96 -3.95 16.10 -10.69
N ASP A 97 -2.83 16.79 -10.91
CA ASP A 97 -1.63 16.31 -11.60
C ASP A 97 -0.66 15.56 -10.66
N MET A 98 -1.01 15.42 -9.37
CA MET A 98 -0.16 14.85 -8.32
C MET A 98 1.22 15.53 -8.24
N GLY A 99 1.30 16.82 -8.55
CA GLY A 99 2.55 17.59 -8.51
C GLY A 99 3.48 17.34 -9.70
N ALA A 100 3.00 16.77 -10.80
CA ALA A 100 3.78 16.64 -12.03
C ALA A 100 4.20 18.00 -12.62
N THR A 101 3.43 19.07 -12.38
CA THR A 101 3.72 20.44 -12.80
C THR A 101 4.06 21.35 -11.62
N ALA A 102 4.71 20.82 -10.59
CA ALA A 102 5.17 21.64 -9.46
C ALA A 102 6.16 22.72 -9.94
N VAL A 103 5.95 23.96 -9.52
CA VAL A 103 6.81 25.10 -9.83
C VAL A 103 7.90 25.21 -8.75
N LEU A 104 9.11 25.61 -9.13
CA LEU A 104 10.21 25.85 -8.22
C LEU A 104 10.13 27.28 -7.66
N GLU A 105 9.83 27.41 -6.37
CA GLU A 105 9.63 28.70 -5.67
C GLU A 105 10.85 29.13 -4.84
N ILE A 106 11.99 28.46 -4.99
CA ILE A 106 13.23 28.77 -4.26
C ILE A 106 13.95 29.98 -4.88
N GLU A 107 13.76 30.19 -6.17
CA GLU A 107 14.37 31.28 -6.94
C GLU A 107 13.46 32.53 -6.96
N THR A 108 13.94 33.62 -7.56
CA THR A 108 13.10 34.79 -7.80
C THR A 108 11.99 34.46 -8.79
N GLU A 109 10.79 35.00 -8.56
CA GLU A 109 9.66 34.86 -9.49
C GLU A 109 10.06 35.29 -10.91
N VAL A 110 9.51 34.59 -11.91
CA VAL A 110 9.84 34.77 -13.34
C VAL A 110 9.73 36.22 -13.80
N ASP A 111 8.76 36.99 -13.29
CA ASP A 111 8.51 38.36 -13.72
C ASP A 111 9.40 39.40 -13.02
N LYS A 112 10.09 39.02 -11.95
CA LYS A 112 10.87 39.91 -11.07
C LYS A 112 12.35 39.59 -11.05
N ASP A 113 12.77 38.60 -11.83
CA ASP A 113 14.17 38.25 -11.94
C ASP A 113 14.96 39.33 -12.70
N ALA A 114 16.28 39.24 -12.64
CA ALA A 114 17.15 40.21 -13.28
C ALA A 114 16.98 40.22 -14.82
N GLN A 115 16.65 39.08 -15.42
CA GLN A 115 16.48 38.96 -16.87
C GLN A 115 15.21 39.67 -17.33
N ALA A 116 14.06 39.43 -16.68
CA ALA A 116 12.79 40.08 -16.95
C ALA A 116 12.89 41.60 -16.79
N ILE A 117 13.58 42.08 -15.75
CA ILE A 117 13.83 43.52 -15.55
C ILE A 117 14.65 44.10 -16.72
N PHE A 118 15.72 43.41 -17.13
CA PHE A 118 16.55 43.86 -18.24
C PHE A 118 15.79 43.90 -19.58
N GLU A 119 15.01 42.87 -19.89
CA GLU A 119 14.16 42.85 -21.08
C GLU A 119 13.14 43.98 -21.07
N ASN A 120 12.50 44.22 -19.92
CA ASN A 120 11.54 45.29 -19.76
C ASN A 120 12.20 46.67 -19.97
N ALA A 121 13.41 46.88 -19.45
CA ALA A 121 14.17 48.10 -19.70
C ALA A 121 14.50 48.28 -21.20
N LEU A 122 14.88 47.22 -21.91
CA LEU A 122 15.11 47.27 -23.35
C LEU A 122 13.82 47.59 -24.13
N LYS A 123 12.68 47.00 -23.74
CA LYS A 123 11.38 47.27 -24.37
C LYS A 123 11.00 48.74 -24.20
N ILE A 124 11.18 49.30 -23.00
CA ILE A 124 10.91 50.72 -22.72
C ILE A 124 11.80 51.62 -23.61
N ASN A 125 13.09 51.36 -23.66
CA ASN A 125 14.04 52.20 -24.41
C ASN A 125 13.85 52.15 -25.93
N LYS A 126 13.30 51.07 -26.48
CA LYS A 126 13.03 50.93 -27.93
C LYS A 126 11.77 51.67 -28.39
N VAL A 127 10.85 51.97 -27.47
CA VAL A 127 9.56 52.61 -27.78
C VAL A 127 9.69 54.14 -27.83
N THR A 128 10.70 54.69 -27.17
CA THR A 128 11.21 56.07 -27.35
C THR A 128 12.15 56.18 -28.55
#